data_AF-A0A816BVT0-F1
#
_entry.id   AF-A0A816BVT0-F1
#
_cell.length_a   1.000
_cell.length_b   1.000
_cell.length_c   1.000
_cell.angle_alpha   90.00
_cell.angle_beta   90.00
_cell.angle_gamma   90.00
#
_symmetry.space_group_name_H-M   'P 1'
#
loop_
_entity.id
_entity.type
_entity.pdbx_description
1 polymer ?
#
loop_
_entity_poly.entity_id
_entity_poly.type
_entity_poly.pdbx_seq_one_letter_code
_entity_poly.pdbx_strand_id
1 'polypeptide(L)'
;MVDNTASSEQTVRDCEAYIAKHDIQNLLRDCIVQLCLKKPANPIQFLSNYFDKLDSQTSAASTSKKPNMRQQQSASPIESATKQQSTNGSTVGENDDLGDLNEPTGGNASSHPNQSTSNVSVKTRERRGAVSAEPYKEEDATSYVKTVIPKDYATMQALSKAIQSNLLFSHLDDS
;
A
#
# COMPACT_ATOMS: atom_id res chain seq x y z
N MET A 1 31.08 49.80 14.59
CA MET A 1 30.08 48.92 15.22
C MET A 1 29.90 47.77 14.25
N VAL A 2 30.75 46.75 14.37
CA VAL A 2 30.98 45.73 13.35
C VAL A 2 30.55 44.37 13.88
N ASP A 3 29.75 43.67 13.07
CA ASP A 3 29.78 42.20 12.88
C ASP A 3 29.18 41.26 13.94
N ASN A 4 27.94 41.49 14.41
CA ASN A 4 27.20 40.43 15.13
C ASN A 4 26.19 39.67 14.24
N THR A 5 25.63 40.33 13.21
CA THR A 5 24.63 39.71 12.33
C THR A 5 25.24 38.69 11.35
N ALA A 6 26.42 38.99 10.79
CA ALA A 6 27.10 38.12 9.84
C ALA A 6 27.52 36.76 10.44
N SER A 7 27.91 36.74 11.72
CA SER A 7 28.27 35.49 12.41
C SER A 7 27.04 34.59 12.64
N SER A 8 25.89 35.19 12.91
CA SER A 8 24.62 34.45 13.06
C SER A 8 24.11 33.88 11.73
N GLU A 9 24.20 34.65 10.64
CA GLU A 9 23.83 34.18 9.30
C GLU A 9 24.75 33.06 8.80
N GLN A 10 26.05 33.14 9.09
CA GLN A 10 26.98 32.07 8.76
C GLN A 10 26.65 30.79 9.54
N THR A 11 26.30 30.90 10.82
CA THR A 11 25.89 29.76 11.65
C THR A 11 24.64 29.08 11.09
N VAL A 12 23.65 29.86 10.65
CA VAL A 12 22.43 29.33 10.01
C VAL A 12 22.76 28.62 8.69
N ARG A 13 23.60 29.21 7.84
CA ARG A 13 24.03 28.58 6.59
C ARG A 13 24.78 27.27 6.83
N ASP A 14 25.63 27.22 7.84
CA ASP A 14 26.37 26.01 8.20
C ASP A 14 25.41 24.91 8.73
N CYS A 15 24.36 25.30 9.47
CA CYS A 15 23.31 24.38 9.91
C CYS A 15 22.50 23.83 8.72
N GLU A 16 22.07 24.69 7.81
CA GLU A 16 21.34 24.30 6.60
C GLU A 16 22.18 23.38 5.71
N ALA A 17 23.45 23.70 5.53
CA ALA A 17 24.39 22.87 4.79
C ALA A 17 24.59 21.50 5.45
N TYR A 18 24.66 21.43 6.78
CA TYR A 18 24.77 20.16 7.51
C TYR A 18 23.50 19.31 7.37
N ILE A 19 22.33 19.93 7.50
CA ILE A 19 21.02 19.27 7.32
C ILE A 19 20.90 18.68 5.91
N ALA A 20 21.29 19.45 4.89
CA ALA A 20 21.27 19.00 3.51
C ALA A 20 22.30 17.89 3.25
N LYS A 21 23.54 18.05 3.74
CA LYS A 21 24.63 17.09 3.54
C LYS A 21 24.34 15.71 4.14
N HIS A 22 23.63 15.68 5.27
CA HIS A 22 23.28 14.43 5.97
C HIS A 22 21.84 13.96 5.71
N ASP A 23 21.13 14.58 4.77
CA ASP A 23 19.73 14.27 4.43
C ASP A 23 18.80 14.17 5.67
N ILE A 24 19.05 15.00 6.69
CA ILE A 24 18.40 14.88 8.00
C ILE A 24 16.88 15.02 7.88
N GLN A 25 16.41 15.87 6.95
CA GLN A 25 14.99 16.05 6.67
C GLN A 25 14.31 14.74 6.24
N ASN A 26 14.94 13.96 5.36
CA ASN A 26 14.38 12.70 4.87
C ASN A 26 14.44 11.62 5.95
N LEU A 27 15.55 11.56 6.69
CA LEU A 27 15.73 10.63 7.82
C LEU A 27 14.63 10.79 8.86
N LEU A 28 14.35 12.03 9.28
CA LEU A 28 13.32 12.30 10.29
C LEU A 28 11.90 12.04 9.77
N ARG A 29 11.61 12.35 8.49
CA ARG A 29 10.32 12.01 7.87
C ARG A 29 10.08 10.51 7.91
N ASP A 30 11.08 9.72 7.55
CA ASP A 30 11.00 8.26 7.55
C ASP A 30 10.83 7.69 8.97
N CYS A 31 11.51 8.26 9.96
CA CYS A 31 11.28 7.94 11.38
C CYS A 31 9.82 8.16 11.80
N ILE A 32 9.21 9.29 11.41
CA ILE A 32 7.80 9.59 11.71
C ILE A 32 6.86 8.59 11.05
N VAL A 33 7.12 8.24 9.78
CA VAL A 33 6.32 7.24 9.04
C VAL A 33 6.38 5.89 9.76
N GLN A 34 7.58 5.45 10.16
CA GLN A 34 7.78 4.16 10.81
C GLN A 34 7.11 4.09 12.19
N LEU A 35 7.17 5.17 12.97
CA LEU A 35 6.44 5.29 14.24
C LEU A 35 4.93 5.22 14.03
N CYS A 36 4.40 5.95 13.03
CA CYS A 36 2.98 5.96 12.73
C CYS A 36 2.46 4.61 12.21
N LEU A 37 3.30 3.87 11.48
CA LEU A 37 2.99 2.56 10.91
C LEU A 37 3.03 1.45 11.96
N LYS A 38 4.09 1.40 12.77
CA LYS A 38 4.32 0.31 13.73
C LYS A 38 3.66 0.55 15.08
N LYS A 39 3.38 1.81 15.45
CA LYS A 39 2.81 2.21 16.75
C LYS A 39 3.43 1.47 17.94
N PRO A 40 4.77 1.47 18.09
CA PRO A 40 5.42 0.80 19.21
C PRO A 40 5.03 1.46 20.54
N ALA A 41 4.91 0.67 21.61
CA ALA A 41 4.63 1.19 22.95
C ALA A 41 5.74 2.13 23.46
N ASN A 42 6.99 1.89 23.06
CA ASN A 42 8.17 2.69 23.41
C ASN A 42 8.85 3.29 22.15
N PRO A 43 8.55 4.54 21.77
CA PRO A 43 9.06 5.14 20.52
C PRO A 43 10.59 5.34 20.52
N ILE A 44 11.20 5.66 21.67
CA ILE A 44 12.64 5.90 21.78
C ILE A 44 13.44 4.62 21.50
N GLN A 45 13.06 3.51 22.15
CA GLN A 45 13.73 2.22 21.95
C GLN A 45 13.56 1.71 20.51
N PHE A 46 12.40 1.97 19.90
CA PHE A 46 12.17 1.65 18.50
C PHE A 46 13.13 2.43 17.58
N LEU A 47 13.27 3.74 17.78
CA LEU A 47 14.17 4.57 16.97
C LEU A 47 15.63 4.15 17.09
N SER A 48 16.11 3.79 18.29
CA SER A 48 17.47 3.27 18.48
C SER A 48 17.73 2.05 17.60
N ASN A 49 16.87 1.02 17.72
CA ASN A 49 16.98 -0.20 16.91
C ASN A 49 16.79 0.08 15.41
N TYR A 50 16.00 1.10 15.06
CA TYR A 50 15.76 1.50 13.68
C TYR A 50 17.03 2.07 13.05
N PHE A 51 17.71 2.99 13.75
CA PHE A 51 18.97 3.56 13.28
C PHE A 51 20.09 2.52 13.20
N ASP A 52 20.18 1.58 14.14
CA ASP A 52 21.15 0.46 14.07
C ASP A 52 20.98 -0.37 12.78
N LYS A 53 19.72 -0.59 12.38
CA LYS A 53 19.40 -1.29 11.13
C LYS A 53 19.72 -0.47 9.89
N LEU A 54 19.47 0.85 9.93
CA LEU A 54 19.83 1.75 8.85
C LEU A 54 21.34 1.79 8.63
N ASP A 55 22.14 1.83 9.70
CA ASP A 55 23.60 1.83 9.63
C ASP A 55 24.19 0.51 9.09
N SER A 56 23.50 -0.61 9.38
CA SER A 56 23.83 -1.92 8.80
C SER A 56 23.50 -1.99 7.30
N GLN A 57 22.48 -1.27 6.84
CA GLN A 57 21.99 -1.30 5.46
C GLN A 57 22.81 -0.39 4.52
N THR A 58 23.36 0.71 5.03
CA THR A 58 24.30 1.59 4.30
C THR A 58 25.63 0.88 4.01
N SER A 59 26.06 -0.04 4.88
CA SER A 59 27.33 -0.77 4.76
C SER A 59 27.27 -2.01 3.85
N ALA A 60 26.09 -2.56 3.58
CA ALA A 60 25.93 -3.83 2.84
C ALA A 60 25.85 -3.68 1.30
N ALA A 61 25.78 -2.46 0.76
CA ALA A 61 25.57 -2.23 -0.67
C ALA A 61 26.84 -2.33 -1.55
N SER A 62 28.04 -2.59 -1.00
CA SER A 62 29.31 -2.48 -1.73
C SER A 62 29.99 -3.80 -2.14
N THR A 63 29.47 -4.99 -1.81
CA THR A 63 30.14 -6.26 -2.21
C THR A 63 29.17 -7.33 -2.68
N SER A 64 28.94 -7.42 -4.00
CA SER A 64 28.42 -8.62 -4.68
C SER A 64 28.82 -8.63 -6.17
N LYS A 65 30.09 -8.93 -6.46
CA LYS A 65 30.52 -9.43 -7.78
C LYS A 65 30.25 -10.93 -7.83
N LYS A 66 29.33 -11.39 -8.69
CA LYS A 66 29.25 -12.80 -9.13
C LYS A 66 29.79 -12.91 -10.56
N PRO A 67 30.66 -13.89 -10.88
CA PRO A 67 31.12 -14.13 -12.24
C PRO A 67 30.06 -14.89 -13.05
N ASN A 68 29.84 -14.39 -14.26
CA ASN A 68 28.91 -14.88 -15.27
C ASN A 68 29.56 -16.04 -16.06
N MET A 69 28.97 -17.24 -16.03
CA MET A 69 29.35 -18.35 -16.90
C MET A 69 28.27 -18.55 -17.97
N ARG A 70 28.70 -18.26 -19.19
CA ARG A 70 27.99 -18.27 -20.46
C ARG A 70 27.81 -19.71 -20.96
N GLN A 71 26.59 -20.13 -21.26
CA GLN A 71 26.34 -21.26 -22.16
C GLN A 71 25.26 -20.92 -23.17
N GLN A 72 25.49 -21.46 -24.36
CA GLN A 72 25.09 -21.03 -25.69
C GLN A 72 24.13 -22.09 -26.31
N GLN A 73 23.50 -21.72 -27.44
CA GLN A 73 22.85 -22.59 -28.46
C GLN A 73 21.34 -22.83 -28.25
N SER A 74 20.45 -22.85 -29.26
CA SER A 74 20.51 -22.71 -30.72
C SER A 74 19.09 -22.78 -31.34
N ALA A 75 18.88 -22.08 -32.47
CA ALA A 75 17.96 -22.40 -33.61
C ALA A 75 16.43 -22.51 -33.34
N SER A 76 15.47 -22.15 -34.21
CA SER A 76 15.38 -21.62 -35.58
C SER A 76 13.91 -21.19 -35.90
N PRO A 77 13.61 -20.56 -37.06
CA PRO A 77 12.41 -19.75 -37.37
C PRO A 77 11.38 -20.37 -38.36
N ILE A 78 10.39 -19.56 -38.82
CA ILE A 78 9.47 -19.69 -40.03
C ILE A 78 8.04 -20.25 -39.71
N GLU A 79 6.84 -19.79 -40.17
CA GLU A 79 6.31 -18.79 -41.14
C GLU A 79 4.75 -18.61 -40.98
N SER A 80 4.20 -17.54 -41.57
CA SER A 80 2.93 -17.45 -42.36
C SER A 80 1.49 -17.50 -41.77
N ALA A 81 0.84 -16.32 -41.86
CA ALA A 81 -0.47 -16.00 -42.49
C ALA A 81 -1.81 -16.63 -42.02
N THR A 82 -2.83 -15.79 -41.74
CA THR A 82 -4.06 -15.59 -42.58
C THR A 82 -5.19 -14.83 -41.85
N LYS A 83 -5.87 -13.96 -42.64
CA LYS A 83 -7.08 -13.13 -42.41
C LYS A 83 -8.30 -13.82 -41.76
N GLN A 84 -9.15 -13.02 -41.10
CA GLN A 84 -10.64 -12.88 -41.21
C GLN A 84 -11.12 -11.96 -40.05
N GLN A 85 -11.66 -10.75 -40.19
CA GLN A 85 -12.86 -10.19 -40.87
C GLN A 85 -14.20 -10.47 -40.14
N SER A 86 -14.75 -9.45 -39.44
CA SER A 86 -16.18 -9.12 -39.19
C SER A 86 -16.28 -7.99 -38.14
N THR A 87 -16.71 -6.74 -38.37
CA THR A 87 -17.99 -6.11 -38.81
C THR A 87 -19.13 -6.05 -37.77
N ASN A 88 -19.39 -4.82 -37.30
CA ASN A 88 -20.68 -4.12 -37.10
C ASN A 88 -21.27 -3.93 -35.69
N GLY A 89 -21.68 -2.67 -35.44
CA GLY A 89 -22.64 -2.19 -34.44
C GLY A 89 -22.05 -1.09 -33.53
N SER A 90 -21.91 0.17 -33.93
CA SER A 90 -22.92 1.21 -34.24
C SER A 90 -23.91 1.48 -33.10
N THR A 91 -23.60 2.47 -32.27
CA THR A 91 -24.60 3.41 -31.70
C THR A 91 -23.99 4.79 -31.61
N VAL A 92 -24.62 5.69 -32.35
CA VAL A 92 -24.38 7.13 -32.48
C VAL A 92 -24.78 7.83 -31.17
N GLY A 93 -23.98 8.79 -30.74
CA GLY A 93 -24.33 9.78 -29.72
C GLY A 93 -23.57 11.06 -30.04
N GLU A 94 -24.34 12.13 -30.28
CA GLU A 94 -23.95 13.38 -30.91
C GLU A 94 -22.83 14.16 -30.21
N ASN A 95 -22.02 14.84 -31.03
CA ASN A 95 -20.99 15.81 -30.63
C ASN A 95 -21.59 17.22 -30.78
N ASP A 96 -21.52 18.02 -29.72
CA ASP A 96 -21.48 19.48 -29.75
C ASP A 96 -20.02 19.87 -29.43
N ASP A 97 -19.16 20.13 -30.43
CA ASP A 97 -18.87 21.42 -31.07
C ASP A 97 -18.16 22.47 -30.18
N LEU A 98 -17.07 23.00 -30.76
CA LEU A 98 -16.26 24.18 -30.41
C LEU A 98 -15.10 24.05 -29.38
N GLY A 99 -13.90 23.82 -29.97
CA GLY A 99 -12.77 24.76 -29.88
C GLY A 99 -11.70 24.49 -28.81
N ASP A 100 -10.47 24.17 -29.24
CA ASP A 100 -9.33 25.12 -29.21
C ASP A 100 -8.03 24.42 -29.69
N LEU A 101 -7.17 25.21 -30.31
CA LEU A 101 -5.96 24.86 -31.04
C LEU A 101 -4.82 24.39 -30.12
N ASN A 102 -3.98 23.44 -30.58
CA ASN A 102 -2.54 23.67 -30.85
C ASN A 102 -1.76 22.35 -30.99
N GLU A 103 -1.00 22.22 -32.08
CA GLU A 103 0.06 21.23 -32.31
C GLU A 103 1.40 21.78 -31.75
N PRO A 104 2.41 20.94 -31.41
CA PRO A 104 3.47 20.70 -32.41
C PRO A 104 4.13 19.31 -32.36
N THR A 105 4.33 18.74 -33.55
CA THR A 105 5.55 18.09 -34.07
C THR A 105 6.68 17.62 -33.13
N GLY A 106 7.07 16.34 -33.32
CA GLY A 106 8.49 15.95 -33.49
C GLY A 106 9.15 15.15 -32.36
N GLY A 107 9.70 13.97 -32.69
CA GLY A 107 10.79 13.36 -31.91
C GLY A 107 10.74 11.84 -31.75
N ASN A 108 11.38 11.13 -32.67
CA ASN A 108 11.64 9.70 -32.63
C ASN A 108 12.77 9.39 -31.62
N ALA A 109 12.57 8.44 -30.69
CA ALA A 109 13.68 7.77 -30.00
C ALA A 109 13.23 6.42 -29.42
N SER A 110 13.57 5.36 -30.15
CA SER A 110 13.61 3.98 -29.71
C SER A 110 14.65 3.78 -28.60
N SER A 111 14.33 3.00 -27.56
CA SER A 111 15.10 1.80 -27.14
C SER A 111 14.78 1.30 -25.72
N HIS A 112 14.78 -0.03 -25.61
CA HIS A 112 14.87 -0.92 -24.44
C HIS A 112 13.59 -1.41 -23.73
N PRO A 113 13.31 -2.74 -23.82
CA PRO A 113 12.43 -3.44 -22.90
C PRO A 113 13.25 -3.89 -21.68
N ASN A 114 12.84 -3.53 -20.47
CA ASN A 114 13.33 -4.21 -19.27
C ASN A 114 12.15 -4.75 -18.47
N GLN A 115 12.01 -6.06 -18.53
CA GLN A 115 11.04 -6.87 -17.82
C GLN A 115 11.62 -7.20 -16.43
N SER A 116 10.94 -6.77 -15.37
CA SER A 116 10.62 -7.54 -14.15
C SER A 116 10.28 -6.62 -12.96
N THR A 117 9.18 -5.88 -13.07
CA THR A 117 8.47 -5.40 -11.88
C THR A 117 7.61 -6.54 -11.36
N SER A 118 7.82 -6.96 -10.12
CA SER A 118 6.84 -7.75 -9.38
C SER A 118 5.52 -6.96 -9.37
N ASN A 119 4.61 -7.30 -10.28
CA ASN A 119 3.30 -6.66 -10.40
C ASN A 119 2.45 -7.00 -9.17
N VAL A 120 2.69 -6.31 -8.06
CA VAL A 120 1.61 -6.00 -7.13
C VAL A 120 0.75 -5.01 -7.90
N SER A 121 -0.20 -5.55 -8.68
CA SER A 121 -1.26 -4.75 -9.28
C SER A 121 -1.85 -3.93 -8.13
N VAL A 122 -1.55 -2.63 -8.11
CA VAL A 122 -2.11 -1.68 -7.16
C VAL A 122 -3.59 -1.65 -7.49
N LYS A 123 -4.36 -2.55 -6.88
CA LYS A 123 -5.80 -2.62 -7.07
C LYS A 123 -6.34 -1.28 -6.62
N THR A 124 -6.83 -0.49 -7.57
CA THR A 124 -7.55 0.74 -7.30
C THR A 124 -8.60 0.44 -6.25
N ARG A 125 -8.67 1.26 -5.20
CA ARG A 125 -9.62 1.06 -4.09
C ARG A 125 -11.04 1.02 -4.65
N GLU A 126 -11.65 -0.16 -4.63
CA GLU A 126 -13.02 -0.35 -5.07
C GLU A 126 -13.99 0.36 -4.11
N ARG A 127 -15.08 0.89 -4.67
CA ARG A 127 -16.19 1.39 -3.87
C ARG A 127 -16.80 0.21 -3.12
N ARG A 128 -17.05 0.38 -1.83
CA ARG A 128 -17.73 -0.63 -1.00
C ARG A 128 -19.24 -0.53 -1.19
N GLY A 129 -19.91 -1.67 -1.32
CA GLY A 129 -21.38 -1.75 -1.31
C GLY A 129 -21.95 -1.56 0.09
N ALA A 130 -23.24 -1.23 0.16
CA ALA A 130 -23.99 -1.14 1.42
C ALA A 130 -24.43 -2.55 1.90
N VAL A 131 -24.61 -2.70 3.20
CA VAL A 131 -25.17 -3.90 3.85
C VAL A 131 -26.33 -3.45 4.73
N SER A 132 -27.46 -4.15 4.64
CA SER A 132 -28.63 -3.92 5.50
C SER A 132 -29.15 -5.27 6.00
N ALA A 133 -29.48 -5.34 7.29
CA ALA A 133 -30.25 -6.43 7.84
C ALA A 133 -31.76 -6.19 7.65
N GLU A 134 -32.56 -7.17 8.03
CA GLU A 134 -34.02 -7.05 8.05
C GLU A 134 -34.47 -6.12 9.19
N PRO A 135 -35.53 -5.31 8.99
CA PRO A 135 -36.08 -4.48 10.04
C PRO A 135 -36.88 -5.32 11.03
N TYR A 136 -36.47 -5.32 12.30
CA TYR A 136 -37.25 -5.89 13.40
C TYR A 136 -38.24 -4.86 13.95
N LYS A 137 -39.46 -5.31 14.25
CA LYS A 137 -40.47 -4.52 14.95
C LYS A 137 -40.62 -4.99 16.41
N GLU A 138 -41.27 -4.18 17.24
CA GLU A 138 -41.46 -4.49 18.66
C GLU A 138 -42.33 -5.75 18.87
N GLU A 139 -43.30 -5.98 17.98
CA GLU A 139 -44.09 -7.20 17.95
C GLU A 139 -43.27 -8.47 17.68
N ASP A 140 -42.16 -8.38 16.93
CA ASP A 140 -41.31 -9.53 16.61
C ASP A 140 -40.52 -9.98 17.84
N ALA A 141 -40.03 -9.01 18.64
CA ALA A 141 -39.30 -9.29 19.87
C ALA A 141 -40.20 -9.88 20.96
N THR A 142 -41.44 -9.36 21.08
CA THR A 142 -42.40 -9.80 22.12
C THR A 142 -43.06 -11.14 21.80
N SER A 143 -43.23 -11.47 20.52
CA SER A 143 -43.77 -12.77 20.09
C SER A 143 -42.71 -13.86 19.96
N TYR A 144 -41.42 -13.52 20.09
CA TYR A 144 -40.33 -14.48 19.93
C TYR A 144 -40.33 -15.57 21.02
N VAL A 145 -40.47 -16.82 20.60
CA VAL A 145 -40.33 -17.99 21.47
C VAL A 145 -38.88 -18.47 21.43
N LYS A 146 -38.15 -18.27 22.54
CA LYS A 146 -36.76 -18.72 22.67
C LYS A 146 -36.68 -20.24 22.49
N THR A 147 -36.00 -20.65 21.43
CA THR A 147 -35.76 -22.07 21.18
C THR A 147 -34.78 -22.62 22.22
N VAL A 148 -35.19 -23.66 22.96
CA VAL A 148 -34.35 -24.33 23.96
C VAL A 148 -33.83 -25.63 23.39
N ILE A 149 -32.51 -25.70 23.21
CA ILE A 149 -31.82 -26.92 22.80
C ILE A 149 -31.02 -27.42 24.01
N PRO A 150 -31.39 -28.59 24.59
CA PRO A 150 -30.70 -29.18 25.71
C PRO A 150 -29.22 -29.41 25.39
N LYS A 151 -28.35 -28.95 26.28
CA LYS A 151 -26.89 -29.14 26.19
C LYS A 151 -26.36 -29.59 27.54
N ASP A 152 -25.39 -30.49 27.51
CA ASP A 152 -24.64 -30.86 28.70
C ASP A 152 -23.72 -29.72 29.15
N TYR A 153 -23.32 -29.76 30.42
CA TYR A 153 -22.50 -28.71 31.02
C TYR A 153 -21.14 -28.57 30.34
N ALA A 154 -20.51 -29.68 29.95
CA ALA A 154 -19.21 -29.65 29.29
C ALA A 154 -19.30 -28.95 27.93
N THR A 155 -20.31 -29.28 27.13
CA THR A 155 -20.57 -28.58 25.86
C THR A 155 -20.91 -27.10 26.08
N MET A 156 -21.74 -26.75 27.07
CA MET A 156 -22.07 -25.36 27.35
C MET A 156 -20.83 -24.52 27.74
N GLN A 157 -19.95 -25.07 28.58
CA GLN A 157 -18.69 -24.43 28.96
C GLN A 157 -17.74 -24.29 27.78
N ALA A 158 -17.64 -25.32 26.92
CA ALA A 158 -16.84 -25.26 25.71
C ALA A 158 -17.33 -24.17 24.75
N LEU A 159 -18.65 -24.06 24.56
CA LEU A 159 -19.25 -23.01 23.73
C LEU A 159 -19.01 -21.61 24.31
N SER A 160 -19.24 -21.42 25.61
CA SER A 160 -18.98 -20.17 26.32
C SER A 160 -17.52 -19.72 26.13
N LYS A 161 -16.57 -20.64 26.32
CA LYS A 161 -15.15 -20.38 26.10
C LYS A 161 -14.82 -20.07 24.64
N ALA A 162 -15.46 -20.72 23.69
CA ALA A 162 -15.22 -20.51 22.27
C ALA A 162 -15.70 -19.13 21.78
N ILE A 163 -16.79 -18.60 22.34
CA ILE A 163 -17.37 -17.31 21.94
C ILE A 163 -16.89 -16.14 22.81
N GLN A 164 -16.15 -16.38 23.89
CA GLN A 164 -15.74 -15.37 24.88
C GLN A 164 -15.05 -14.14 24.26
N SER A 165 -14.19 -14.33 23.25
CA SER A 165 -13.47 -13.24 22.60
C SER A 165 -14.19 -12.70 21.35
N ASN A 166 -15.35 -13.26 20.99
CA ASN A 166 -16.12 -12.79 19.84
C ASN A 166 -16.84 -11.48 20.22
N LEU A 167 -16.65 -10.46 19.40
CA LEU A 167 -17.16 -9.11 19.63
C LEU A 167 -18.70 -9.05 19.74
N LEU A 168 -19.41 -9.97 19.10
CA LEU A 168 -20.86 -10.05 19.15
C LEU A 168 -21.40 -10.59 20.49
N PHE A 169 -20.56 -11.23 21.30
CA PHE A 169 -20.97 -11.92 22.54
C PHE A 169 -20.30 -11.36 23.80
N SER A 170 -19.29 -10.49 23.68
CA SER A 170 -18.45 -10.04 24.81
C SER A 170 -19.14 -9.13 25.82
N HIS A 171 -20.31 -8.58 25.49
CA HIS A 171 -21.07 -7.64 26.32
C HIS A 171 -22.50 -8.15 26.61
N LEU A 172 -22.75 -9.44 26.40
CA LEU A 172 -24.02 -10.04 26.81
C LEU A 172 -23.93 -10.43 28.28
N ASP A 173 -24.95 -10.09 29.05
CA ASP A 173 -25.04 -10.49 30.45
C ASP A 173 -25.27 -12.01 30.58
N ASP A 174 -24.74 -12.61 31.63
CA ASP A 174 -25.06 -13.99 32.00
C ASP A 174 -26.55 -14.07 32.39
N SER A 175 -27.35 -14.69 31.53
CA SER A 175 -28.80 -14.89 31.74
C SER A 175 -29.11 -16.11 32.61
#